data_AF-A0A5J6VV80-F1
#
_entry.id   AF-A0A5J6VV80-F1
#
_cell.length_a   1.000
_cell.length_b   1.000
_cell.length_c   1.000
_cell.angle_alpha   90.00
_cell.angle_beta   90.00
_cell.angle_gamma   90.00
#
_symmetry.space_group_name_H-M   'P 1'
#
loop_
_entity.id
_entity.type
_entity.pdbx_description
1 polymer ?
#
loop_
_entity_poly.entity_id
_entity_poly.type
_entity_poly.pdbx_seq_one_letter_code
_entity_poly.pdbx_strand_id
1 'polypeptide(L)'
;MAVQHSLPRQAPAAISRYGCMSCHAVAHGVVGPAFEWVAWKYQKQPDALARVSSFIEHGGTSTWGGMMPDLNVPDATARDIAQWILKLKPVQPPQTQGEH
;
A
#
# COMPACT_ATOMS: atom_id res chain seq x y z
N MET A 1 17.60 -24.07 11.03
CA MET A 1 17.11 -22.73 11.46
C MET A 1 15.83 -22.46 10.69
N ALA A 2 14.70 -22.38 11.38
CA ALA A 2 13.38 -22.27 10.75
C ALA A 2 13.22 -20.91 10.09
N VAL A 3 13.12 -20.89 8.77
CA VAL A 3 12.91 -19.65 8.01
C VAL A 3 11.42 -19.32 8.10
N GLN A 4 11.06 -18.50 9.07
CA GLN A 4 9.69 -18.13 9.46
C GLN A 4 9.04 -17.11 8.49
N HIS A 5 9.18 -17.29 7.17
CA HIS A 5 8.55 -16.44 6.13
C HIS A 5 7.03 -16.65 5.98
N SER A 6 6.36 -17.10 7.03
CA SER A 6 4.92 -17.33 7.01
C SER A 6 4.25 -16.16 7.73
N LEU A 7 3.74 -15.22 6.92
CA LEU A 7 2.89 -14.05 7.22
C LEU A 7 3.62 -12.71 7.49
N PRO A 8 3.04 -11.58 7.03
CA PRO A 8 3.60 -10.23 7.17
C PRO A 8 3.45 -9.72 8.62
N ARG A 9 4.04 -10.42 9.59
CA ARG A 9 4.10 -9.99 10.99
C ARG A 9 4.79 -8.64 11.16
N GLN A 10 5.58 -8.23 10.18
CA GLN A 10 6.38 -7.00 10.19
C GLN A 10 5.62 -5.81 9.60
N ALA A 11 4.62 -6.03 8.75
CA ALA A 11 3.99 -4.95 7.99
C ALA A 11 3.32 -3.89 8.88
N PRO A 12 2.59 -4.23 9.95
CA PRO A 12 2.04 -3.22 10.86
C PRO A 12 3.13 -2.35 11.52
N ALA A 13 4.24 -2.96 11.92
CA ALA A 13 5.37 -2.23 12.52
C ALA A 13 6.07 -1.33 11.50
N ALA A 14 6.24 -1.81 10.25
CA ALA A 14 6.84 -1.02 9.17
C ALA A 14 5.96 0.17 8.78
N ILE A 15 4.65 -0.02 8.68
CA ILE A 15 3.67 1.04 8.40
C ILE A 15 3.76 2.16 9.43
N SER A 16 3.86 1.81 10.72
CA SER A 16 4.07 2.80 11.78
C SER A 16 5.44 3.47 11.67
N ARG A 17 6.51 2.69 11.44
CA ARG A 17 7.89 3.19 11.35
C ARG A 17 8.08 4.21 10.22
N TYR A 18 7.48 3.95 9.05
CA TYR A 18 7.59 4.83 7.88
C TYR A 18 6.51 5.92 7.85
N GLY A 19 5.70 6.05 8.91
CA GLY A 19 4.72 7.13 9.03
C GLY A 19 3.59 7.09 8.00
N CYS A 20 3.29 5.92 7.41
CA CYS A 20 2.32 5.82 6.32
C CYS A 20 0.92 6.32 6.75
N MET A 21 0.59 6.19 8.03
CA MET A 21 -0.69 6.60 8.63
C MET A 21 -0.88 8.13 8.70
N SER A 22 0.16 8.93 8.43
CA SER A 22 0.02 10.39 8.34
C SER A 22 -0.64 10.84 7.03
N CYS A 23 -0.57 10.02 5.98
CA CYS A 23 -1.12 10.33 4.66
C CYS A 23 -2.19 9.33 4.21
N HIS A 24 -2.26 8.15 4.83
CA HIS A 24 -3.19 7.08 4.48
C HIS A 24 -3.95 6.62 5.72
N ALA A 25 -5.14 6.06 5.51
CA ALA A 25 -5.85 5.28 6.51
C ALA A 25 -6.27 3.93 5.93
N VAL A 26 -6.77 3.02 6.77
CA VAL A 26 -7.17 1.69 6.32
C VAL A 26 -8.41 1.76 5.42
N ALA A 27 -9.45 2.46 5.87
CA ALA A 27 -10.80 2.40 5.27
C ALA A 27 -11.30 3.70 4.64
N HIS A 28 -10.54 4.80 4.73
CA HIS A 28 -10.89 6.07 4.11
C HIS A 28 -9.64 6.78 3.56
N GLY A 29 -9.82 7.65 2.57
CA GLY A 29 -8.76 8.48 2.03
C GLY A 29 -8.42 9.64 2.97
N VAL A 30 -7.15 10.05 2.99
CA VAL A 30 -6.67 11.20 3.78
C VAL A 30 -5.96 12.19 2.85
N VAL A 31 -4.68 11.94 2.56
CA VAL A 31 -3.92 12.61 1.49
C VAL A 31 -3.79 11.65 0.31
N GLY A 32 -3.45 10.40 0.60
CA GLY A 32 -3.50 9.28 -0.31
C GLY A 32 -4.76 8.43 -0.12
N PRO A 33 -4.96 7.42 -0.99
CA PRO A 33 -6.10 6.52 -0.91
C PRO A 33 -6.08 5.67 0.37
N ALA A 34 -7.25 5.13 0.74
CA ALA A 34 -7.33 4.10 1.75
C ALA A 34 -6.55 2.83 1.32
N PHE A 35 -5.94 2.10 2.25
CA PHE A 35 -5.25 0.85 1.91
C PHE A 35 -6.21 -0.19 1.31
N GLU A 36 -7.46 -0.25 1.77
CA GLU A 36 -8.48 -1.16 1.22
C GLU A 36 -8.86 -0.81 -0.23
N TRP A 37 -8.70 0.45 -0.64
CA TRP A 37 -8.93 0.89 -2.02
C TRP A 37 -7.79 0.47 -2.94
N VAL A 38 -6.56 0.49 -2.43
CA VAL A 38 -5.40 -0.08 -3.13
C VAL A 38 -5.64 -1.58 -3.34
N ALA A 39 -6.07 -2.30 -2.29
CA ALA A 39 -6.45 -3.71 -2.42
C ALA A 39 -7.52 -3.90 -3.51
N TRP A 40 -8.58 -3.10 -3.52
CA TRP A 40 -9.63 -3.16 -4.53
C TRP A 40 -9.15 -2.90 -5.96
N LYS A 41 -8.31 -1.88 -6.17
CA LYS A 41 -7.78 -1.53 -7.50
C LYS A 41 -6.93 -2.66 -8.08
N TYR A 42 -6.13 -3.31 -7.24
CA TYR A 42 -5.14 -4.30 -7.67
C TYR A 42 -5.59 -5.77 -7.52
N GLN A 43 -6.76 -6.06 -6.92
CA GLN A 43 -7.23 -7.43 -6.60
C GLN A 43 -7.30 -8.41 -7.79
N LYS A 44 -7.37 -7.93 -9.03
CA LYS A 44 -7.43 -8.77 -10.25
C LYS A 44 -6.16 -8.67 -11.12
N GLN A 45 -5.11 -8.06 -10.60
CA GLN A 45 -3.87 -7.82 -11.34
C GLN A 45 -2.80 -8.81 -10.90
N PRO A 46 -2.29 -9.69 -11.78
CA PRO A 46 -1.32 -10.72 -11.41
C PRO A 46 0.03 -10.14 -10.95
N ASP A 47 0.33 -8.90 -11.35
CA ASP A 47 1.55 -8.16 -10.99
C ASP A 47 1.33 -7.10 -9.91
N ALA A 48 0.19 -7.15 -9.21
CA ALA A 48 -0.19 -6.24 -8.12
C ALA A 48 0.94 -6.05 -7.09
N LEU A 49 1.57 -7.14 -6.65
CA LEU A 49 2.62 -7.07 -5.64
C LEU A 49 3.80 -6.23 -6.12
N ALA A 50 4.29 -6.49 -7.33
CA ALA A 50 5.44 -5.78 -7.89
C ALA A 50 5.14 -4.30 -8.12
N ARG A 51 3.94 -3.98 -8.63
CA ARG A 51 3.52 -2.58 -8.84
C ARG A 51 3.43 -1.80 -7.53
N VAL A 52 2.74 -2.37 -6.54
CA VAL A 52 2.53 -1.70 -5.25
C VAL A 52 3.84 -1.58 -4.47
N SER A 53 4.70 -2.62 -4.47
CA SER A 53 5.98 -2.53 -3.77
C SER A 53 6.93 -1.53 -4.42
N SER A 54 7.03 -1.52 -5.75
CA SER A 54 7.87 -0.56 -6.47
C SER A 54 7.38 0.89 -6.26
N PHE A 55 6.06 1.10 -6.21
CA PHE A 55 5.52 2.41 -5.88
C PHE A 55 5.86 2.82 -4.44
N ILE A 56 5.80 1.90 -3.47
CA ILE A 56 6.18 2.17 -2.08
C ILE A 56 7.67 2.52 -1.95
N GLU A 57 8.52 1.87 -2.73
CA GLU A 57 9.97 2.10 -2.73
C GLU A 57 10.34 3.47 -3.27
N HIS A 58 9.77 3.86 -4.40
CA HIS A 58 10.22 5.06 -5.13
C HIS A 58 9.32 6.29 -4.95
N GLY A 59 8.11 6.11 -4.44
CA GLY A 59 7.09 7.15 -4.51
C GLY A 59 6.72 7.53 -5.95
N GLY A 60 6.16 8.72 -6.11
CA GLY A 60 5.77 9.30 -7.39
C GLY A 60 4.31 9.71 -7.46
N THR A 61 3.88 10.10 -8.66
CA THR A 61 2.50 10.52 -8.92
C THR A 61 1.57 9.32 -8.88
N SER A 62 0.54 9.39 -8.05
CA SER A 62 -0.41 8.30 -7.88
C SER A 62 -1.50 8.34 -8.96
N THR A 63 -2.03 7.17 -9.30
CA THR A 63 -3.19 7.03 -10.20
C THR A 63 -4.51 7.55 -9.62
N TRP A 64 -4.52 7.99 -8.36
CA TRP A 64 -5.65 8.64 -7.68
C TRP A 64 -5.48 10.17 -7.62
N GLY A 65 -4.48 10.70 -8.30
CA GLY A 65 -4.02 12.06 -8.11
C GLY A 65 -3.06 12.19 -6.92
N GLY A 66 -2.37 13.33 -6.86
CA GLY A 66 -1.36 13.59 -5.83
C GLY A 66 -0.05 12.84 -6.04
N MET A 67 0.91 13.12 -5.14
CA MET A 67 2.27 12.57 -5.18
C MET A 67 2.59 11.93 -3.83
N MET A 68 3.09 10.70 -3.85
CA MET A 68 3.71 10.08 -2.68
C MET A 68 5.21 10.40 -2.69
N PRO A 69 5.80 10.93 -1.62
CA PRO A 69 7.24 11.12 -1.55
C PRO A 69 7.99 9.78 -1.50
N ASP A 70 9.24 9.79 -1.95
CA ASP A 70 10.17 8.68 -1.69
C ASP A 70 10.53 8.66 -0.19
N LEU A 71 10.17 7.58 0.49
CA LEU A 71 10.41 7.38 1.94
C LEU A 71 11.66 6.54 2.22
N ASN A 72 12.47 6.24 1.20
CA ASN A 72 13.63 5.35 1.25
C ASN A 72 13.29 4.01 1.90
N VAL A 73 12.15 3.42 1.52
CA VAL A 73 11.72 2.11 2.01
C VAL A 73 12.51 1.02 1.27
N PRO A 74 13.27 0.14 1.96
CA PRO A 74 14.00 -0.93 1.31
C PRO A 74 13.04 -1.93 0.61
N ASP A 75 13.43 -2.47 -0.55
CA ASP A 75 12.64 -3.43 -1.36
C ASP A 75 11.93 -4.49 -0.50
N ALA A 76 12.67 -5.19 0.37
CA ALA A 76 12.10 -6.23 1.21
C ALA A 76 10.96 -5.72 2.13
N THR A 77 11.13 -4.52 2.69
CA THR A 77 10.11 -3.89 3.54
C THR A 77 8.93 -3.39 2.70
N ALA A 78 9.19 -2.81 1.52
CA ALA A 78 8.16 -2.35 0.60
C ALA A 78 7.27 -3.53 0.14
N ARG A 79 7.88 -4.69 -0.13
CA ARG A 79 7.17 -5.93 -0.48
C ARG A 79 6.33 -6.46 0.67
N ASP A 80 6.82 -6.42 1.90
CA ASP A 80 6.05 -6.85 3.08
C ASP A 80 4.82 -5.95 3.30
N ILE A 81 4.99 -4.63 3.17
CA ILE A 81 3.89 -3.66 3.27
C ILE A 81 2.89 -3.90 2.13
N ALA A 82 3.35 -4.02 0.88
CA ALA A 82 2.50 -4.27 -0.28
C ALA A 82 1.69 -5.56 -0.13
N GLN A 83 2.31 -6.65 0.33
CA GLN A 83 1.62 -7.91 0.59
C GLN A 83 0.53 -7.77 1.66
N TRP A 84 0.78 -6.97 2.70
CA TRP A 84 -0.23 -6.71 3.72
C TRP A 84 -1.40 -5.91 3.14
N ILE A 85 -1.13 -4.82 2.40
CA ILE A 85 -2.15 -3.99 1.76
C ILE A 85 -3.03 -4.85 0.84
N LEU A 86 -2.43 -5.65 -0.02
CA LEU A 86 -3.16 -6.47 -1.01
C LEU A 86 -3.97 -7.62 -0.38
N LYS A 87 -3.74 -7.94 0.89
CA LYS A 87 -4.52 -8.94 1.65
C LYS A 87 -5.67 -8.32 2.45
N LEU A 88 -5.77 -7.00 2.52
CA LEU A 88 -6.90 -6.33 3.14
C LEU A 88 -8.19 -6.66 2.39
N LYS A 89 -9.32 -6.59 3.10
CA LYS A 89 -10.63 -6.74 2.48
C LYS A 89 -10.80 -5.64 1.44
N PRO A 90 -10.94 -5.95 0.14
CA PRO A 90 -11.07 -4.94 -0.88
C PRO A 90 -12.37 -4.13 -0.70
N VAL A 91 -12.26 -2.81 -0.68
CA VAL A 91 -13.39 -1.89 -0.62
C VAL A 91 -13.27 -0.91 -1.77
N GLN A 92 -14.34 -0.76 -2.55
CA GLN A 92 -14.38 0.19 -3.65
C GLN A 92 -14.35 1.63 -3.11
N PRO A 93 -13.53 2.54 -3.67
CA PRO A 93 -13.59 3.96 -3.33
C PRO A 93 -14.99 4.56 -3.54
N PRO A 94 -15.40 5.57 -2.76
CA PRO A 94 -16.60 6.35 -3.06
C PRO A 94 -16.48 6.99 -4.45
N GLN A 95 -17.56 6.97 -5.23
CA GLN A 95 -17.57 7.52 -6.61
C GLN A 95 -17.26 9.03 -6.68
N THR A 96 -17.33 9.73 -5.55
CA THR A 96 -17.01 11.17 -5.44
C THR A 96 -15.53 11.43 -5.11
N GLN A 97 -14.74 10.39 -4.86
CA GLN A 97 -13.34 10.47 -4.47
C GLN A 97 -12.46 9.77 -5.52
N GLY A 98 -12.50 10.30 -6.75
CA GLY A 98 -11.45 10.16 -7.74
C GLY A 98 -11.49 8.92 -8.64
N GLU A 99 -12.25 9.02 -9.74
CA GLU A 99 -11.83 8.53 -11.07
C GLU A 99 -11.95 9.70 -12.05
N HIS A 100 -10.90 10.52 -12.13
CA HIS A 100 -10.66 11.48 -13.20
C HIS A 100 -9.24 11.30 -13.72
#